data_AF-A0AAQ0R4Q7-F1
#
_entry.id   AF-A0AAQ0R4Q7-F1
#
_cell.length_a   1.000
_cell.length_b   1.000
_cell.length_c   1.000
_cell.angle_alpha   90.00
_cell.angle_beta   90.00
_cell.angle_gamma   90.00
#
_symmetry.space_group_name_H-M   'P 1'
#
loop_
_entity.id
_entity.type
_entity.pdbx_description
1 polymer ?
#
loop_
_entity_poly.entity_id
_entity_poly.type
_entity_poly.pdbx_seq_one_letter_code
_entity_poly.pdbx_strand_id
1 'polypeptide(L)' 'MASRTRRKTETGLTYRNWGESEEKMLYDFSEQGLSDSKISQLMGRSMSAIANRRYYLRENGKWDKIAKSDKE' A
#
# COMPACT_ATOMS: atom_id res chain seq x y z
N MET A 1 22.12 -14.86 17.14
CA MET A 1 21.35 -14.69 15.89
C MET A 1 20.32 -13.59 16.14
N ALA A 2 20.44 -12.44 15.47
CA ALA A 2 19.46 -11.37 15.63
C ALA A 2 18.11 -11.83 15.06
N SER A 3 17.23 -12.33 15.93
CA SER A 3 15.85 -12.60 15.60
C SER A 3 15.25 -11.30 15.08
N ARG A 4 15.00 -11.21 13.78
CA ARG A 4 14.22 -10.13 13.18
C ARG A 4 12.80 -10.26 13.72
N THR A 5 12.58 -9.74 14.92
CA THR A 5 11.27 -9.61 15.54
C THR A 5 10.39 -8.92 14.52
N ARG A 6 9.36 -9.62 14.02
CA ARG A 6 8.34 -9.03 13.16
C ARG A 6 7.79 -7.84 13.93
N ARG A 7 8.15 -6.61 13.53
CA ARG A 7 7.53 -5.40 14.08
C ARG A 7 6.06 -5.50 13.70
N LYS A 8 5.22 -5.97 14.62
CA LYS A 8 3.79 -5.71 14.57
C LYS A 8 3.70 -4.22 14.79
N THR A 9 3.36 -3.45 13.76
CA THR A 9 2.86 -2.10 13.98
C THR A 9 1.61 -2.24 14.87
N GLU A 10 1.43 -1.35 15.84
CA GLU A 10 0.35 -1.41 16.85
C GLU A 10 -1.07 -1.53 16.24
N THR A 11 -1.20 -1.29 14.94
CA THR A 11 -2.45 -1.35 14.17
C THR A 11 -2.75 -2.71 13.50
N GLY A 12 -1.95 -3.76 13.72
CA GLY A 12 -2.24 -5.10 13.14
C GLY A 12 -2.06 -5.19 11.61
N LEU A 13 -1.49 -4.15 10.99
CA LEU A 13 -1.22 -4.07 9.55
C LEU A 13 -0.03 -4.96 9.18
N THR A 14 -0.29 -6.22 8.85
CA THR A 14 0.76 -7.10 8.30
C THR A 14 1.05 -6.74 6.84
N TYR A 15 2.30 -6.92 6.41
CA TYR A 15 2.74 -6.67 5.03
C TYR A 15 1.93 -7.42 3.95
N ARG A 16 1.26 -8.52 4.35
CA ARG A 16 0.45 -9.39 3.47
C ARG A 16 -1.01 -8.96 3.37
N ASN A 17 -1.55 -8.31 4.39
CA ASN A 17 -2.95 -7.94 4.42
C ASN A 17 -3.06 -6.48 3.97
N TRP A 18 -3.61 -6.28 2.78
CA TRP A 18 -3.99 -4.99 2.25
C TRP A 18 -5.49 -5.03 2.05
N GLY A 19 -6.21 -4.17 2.76
CA GLY A 19 -7.65 -4.02 2.57
C GLY A 19 -7.96 -3.16 1.34
N GLU A 20 -9.16 -3.30 0.78
CA GLU A 20 -9.61 -2.49 -0.37
C GLU A 20 -9.50 -0.98 -0.08
N SER A 21 -9.80 -0.55 1.15
CA SER A 21 -9.62 0.84 1.58
C SER A 21 -8.16 1.30 1.55
N GLU A 22 -7.21 0.43 1.89
CA GLU A 22 -5.78 0.76 1.84
C GLU A 22 -5.25 0.82 0.41
N GLU A 23 -5.74 -0.06 -0.45
CA GLU A 23 -5.40 -0.04 -1.87
C GLU A 23 -5.94 1.21 -2.55
N LYS A 24 -7.15 1.64 -2.17
CA LYS A 24 -7.72 2.91 -2.61
C LYS A 24 -6.89 4.10 -2.16
N MET A 25 -6.54 4.19 -0.88
CA MET A 25 -5.64 5.23 -0.37
C MET A 25 -4.30 5.25 -1.11
N LEU A 26 -3.71 4.08 -1.38
CA LEU A 26 -2.47 3.95 -2.15
C LEU A 26 -2.63 4.48 -3.58
N TYR A 27 -3.74 4.17 -4.23
CA TYR A 27 -4.07 4.66 -5.56
C TYR A 27 -4.23 6.19 -5.55
N ASP A 28 -5.06 6.73 -4.66
CA ASP A 28 -5.34 8.16 -4.53
C ASP A 28 -4.06 8.95 -4.31
N PHE A 29 -3.19 8.49 -3.41
CA PHE A 29 -1.91 9.15 -3.17
C PHE A 29 -0.95 9.06 -4.36
N SER A 30 -0.98 7.94 -5.10
CA SER A 30 -0.18 7.79 -6.31
C SER A 30 -0.67 8.69 -7.44
N GLU A 31 -1.99 8.87 -7.60
CA GLU A 31 -2.58 9.78 -8.59
C GLU A 31 -2.32 11.24 -8.24
N GLN A 32 -2.27 11.58 -6.94
CA GLN A 32 -1.81 12.89 -6.46
C GLN A 32 -0.31 13.14 -6.72
N GLY A 33 0.43 12.18 -7.27
CA GLY A 33 1.86 12.30 -7.55
C GLY A 33 2.73 12.29 -6.30
N LEU A 34 2.23 11.77 -5.18
CA LEU A 34 3.01 11.66 -3.95
C LEU A 34 4.12 10.61 -4.11
N SER A 35 5.30 10.91 -3.58
CA SER A 35 6.40 9.97 -3.57
C SER A 35 6.14 8.83 -2.59
N ASP A 36 6.68 7.64 -2.89
CA ASP A 36 6.50 6.43 -2.05
C ASP A 36 6.93 6.66 -0.58
N SER A 37 7.88 7.58 -0.34
CA SER A 37 8.30 7.99 1.01
C SER A 37 7.18 8.72 1.76
N LYS A 38 6.47 9.63 1.08
CA LYS A 38 5.36 10.37 1.68
C LYS A 38 4.13 9.49 1.87
N ILE A 39 3.85 8.62 0.90
CA ILE A 39 2.80 7.60 1.01
C ILE A 39 3.08 6.67 2.19
N SER A 40 4.33 6.23 2.35
CA SER A 40 4.77 5.41 3.48
C SER A 40 4.49 6.09 4.83
N GLN A 41 4.76 7.39 4.96
CA GLN A 41 4.46 8.16 6.17
C GLN A 41 2.95 8.29 6.40
N LEU A 42 2.18 8.62 5.37
CA LEU A 42 0.72 8.82 5.47
C LEU A 42 -0.01 7.53 5.84
N MET A 43 0.40 6.40 5.26
CA MET A 43 -0.22 5.10 5.51
C MET A 43 0.35 4.37 6.73
N GLY A 44 1.42 4.90 7.35
CA GLY A 44 2.14 4.21 8.43
C GLY A 44 2.75 2.87 8.00
N ARG A 45 3.02 2.67 6.71
CA ARG A 45 3.58 1.43 6.14
C ARG A 45 4.99 1.66 5.63
N SER A 46 5.81 0.62 5.58
CA SER A 46 7.18 0.74 5.03
C SER A 46 7.17 1.04 3.52
N MET A 47 8.12 1.85 3.04
CA MET A 47 8.29 2.16 1.60
C MET A 47 8.37 0.89 0.74
N SER A 48 9.07 -0.14 1.21
CA SER A 48 9.15 -1.43 0.49
C SER A 48 7.80 -2.11 0.35
N ALA A 49 6.90 -1.97 1.34
CA ALA A 49 5.54 -2.51 1.25
C ALA A 49 4.69 -1.74 0.23
N ILE A 50 4.82 -0.40 0.20
CA ILE A 50 4.16 0.46 -0.80
C ILE A 50 4.59 0.06 -2.22
N ALA A 51 5.91 0.00 -2.46
CA ALA A 51 6.46 -0.35 -3.76
C ALA A 51 6.05 -1.75 -4.22
N ASN A 52 6.17 -2.76 -3.34
CA ASN A 52 5.77 -4.13 -3.63
C ASN A 52 4.26 -4.23 -3.91
N ARG A 53 3.41 -3.52 -3.15
CA ARG A 53 1.96 -3.56 -3.40
C ARG A 53 1.60 -2.89 -4.70
N ARG A 54 2.19 -1.73 -5.01
CA ARG A 54 1.97 -1.02 -6.27
C ARG A 54 2.35 -1.89 -7.46
N TYR A 55 3.50 -2.56 -7.38
CA TYR A 55 3.94 -3.52 -8.39
C TYR A 55 2.93 -4.68 -8.53
N TYR A 56 2.58 -5.34 -7.42
CA TYR A 56 1.60 -6.43 -7.41
C TYR A 56 0.25 -6.02 -8.01
N LEU A 57 -0.26 -4.83 -7.67
CA LEU A 57 -1.53 -4.31 -8.18
C LEU A 57 -1.51 -4.07 -9.69
N ARG A 58 -0.40 -3.54 -10.21
CA ARG A 58 -0.23 -3.31 -11.66
C ARG A 58 -0.11 -4.62 -12.42
N GLU A 59 0.72 -5.55 -11.95
CA GLU A 59 0.91 -6.87 -12.59
C GLU A 59 -0.38 -7.70 -12.61
N ASN A 60 -1.21 -7.57 -11.59
CA ASN A 60 -2.49 -8.29 -11.51
C ASN A 60 -3.66 -7.53 -12.15
N GLY A 61 -3.42 -6.37 -12.79
CA GLY A 61 -4.46 -5.52 -13.38
C GLY A 61 -5.51 -5.03 -12.37
N LYS A 62 -5.17 -5.06 -11.07
CA LYS A 62 -6.04 -4.58 -9.98
C LYS A 62 -5.91 -3.08 -9.80
N TRP A 63 -4.80 -2.48 -10.25
CA TRP A 63 -4.59 -1.04 -10.26
C TRP A 63 -5.72 -0.32 -11.01
N ASP A 64 -6.04 -0.76 -12.23
CA ASP A 64 -7.11 -0.19 -13.05
C ASP A 64 -8.51 -0.48 -12.49
N LYS A 65 -8.67 -1.53 -11.68
CA LYS A 65 -9.94 -1.82 -11.00
C LYS A 65 -10.22 -0.82 -9.89
N ILE A 66 -9.19 -0.42 -9.14
CA ILE A 66 -9.30 0.62 -8.11
C ILE A 66 -9.70 1.95 -8.77
N ALA A 67 -9.07 2.30 -9.90
CA ALA A 67 -9.40 3.49 -10.69
C ALA A 67 -10.88 3.55 -11.13
N LYS A 68 -11.48 2.39 -11.44
CA LYS A 68 -12.89 2.30 -11.86
C LYS A 68 -13.87 2.36 -10.70
N SER A 69 -13.47 1.91 -9.51
CA SER A 69 -14.33 1.89 -8.32
C SER A 69 -14.69 3.28 -7.78
N ASP A 70 -14.01 4.35 -8.23
CA ASP A 70 -14.31 5.73 -7.83
C ASP A 70 -15.28 6.45 -8.80
N LYS A 71 -15.67 5.80 -9.89
CA LYS A 71 -16.51 6.39 -10.96
C LYS A 71 -17.98 5.92 -10.98
N GLU A 72 -18.44 5.22 -9.95
CA GLU A 72 -19.82 4.71 -9.86
C GLU A 72 -20.61 5.36 -8.72
#